data_AF-A0A161IFN8-F1
#
_entry.id   AF-A0A161IFN8-F1
#
_cell.length_a   1.000
_cell.length_b   1.000
_cell.length_c   1.000
_cell.angle_alpha   90.00
_cell.angle_beta   90.00
_cell.angle_gamma   90.00
#
_symmetry.space_group_name_H-M   'P 1'
#
loop_
_entity.id
_entity.type
_entity.pdbx_description
1 polymer ?
#
loop_
_entity_poly.entity_id
_entity_poly.type
_entity_poly.pdbx_seq_one_letter_code
_entity_poly.pdbx_strand_id
1 'polypeptide(L)'
;MDLDHNEPSLALKVGTVAATFAAGWIAQKLIKIVWEKATGNDAPIDLDADDIPVVQAIVFAAVTGGVAVLARRLARQGVAKAVDRRAQKVSVV
;
A
#
# COMPACT_ATOMS: atom_id res chain seq x y z
N MET A 1 15.53 -3.01 -37.16
CA MET A 1 15.21 -2.02 -36.11
C MET A 1 14.78 -2.82 -34.91
N ASP A 2 15.79 -3.36 -34.24
CA ASP A 2 15.70 -4.23 -33.07
C ASP A 2 15.17 -3.41 -31.90
N LEU A 3 14.06 -3.86 -31.31
CA LEU A 3 13.49 -3.32 -30.07
C LEU A 3 13.29 -4.45 -29.05
N ASP A 4 14.28 -5.33 -29.01
CA ASP A 4 14.38 -6.49 -28.15
C ASP A 4 15.56 -6.23 -27.20
N HIS A 5 15.35 -5.28 -26.29
CA HIS A 5 16.13 -5.15 -25.06
C HIS A 5 15.15 -4.98 -23.90
N ASN A 6 15.51 -5.61 -22.79
CA ASN A 6 14.81 -5.78 -21.52
C ASN A 6 14.43 -4.46 -20.80
N GLU A 7 13.71 -3.56 -21.45
CA GLU A 7 13.14 -2.34 -20.88
C GLU A 7 11.64 -2.53 -20.64
N PRO A 8 11.11 -2.23 -19.44
CA PRO A 8 9.67 -2.13 -19.28
C PRO A 8 9.16 -1.12 -20.29
N SER A 9 8.20 -1.53 -21.13
CA SER A 9 7.71 -0.71 -22.25
C SER A 9 7.35 0.69 -21.75
N LEU A 10 7.57 1.73 -22.55
CA LEU A 10 7.23 3.10 -22.16
C LEU A 10 5.78 3.21 -21.71
N ALA A 11 4.88 2.46 -22.36
CA ALA A 11 3.49 2.32 -21.94
C ALA A 11 3.35 1.74 -20.52
N LEU A 12 4.13 0.72 -20.16
CA LEU A 12 4.16 0.18 -18.81
C LEU A 12 4.72 1.19 -17.82
N LYS A 13 5.86 1.85 -18.11
CA LYS A 13 6.45 2.89 -17.24
C LYS A 13 5.45 4.03 -16.96
N VAL A 14 4.82 4.55 -18.02
CA VAL A 14 3.79 5.61 -17.89
C VAL A 14 2.56 5.09 -17.15
N GLY A 15 2.15 3.84 -17.41
CA GLY A 15 1.05 3.18 -16.73
C GLY A 15 1.29 3.03 -15.22
N THR A 16 2.47 2.57 -14.79
CA THR A 16 2.80 2.46 -13.36
C THR A 16 2.88 3.81 -12.68
N VAL A 17 3.46 4.82 -13.34
CA VAL A 17 3.50 6.19 -12.81
C VAL A 17 2.07 6.72 -12.60
N ALA A 18 1.22 6.64 -13.63
CA ALA A 18 -0.18 7.07 -13.54
C ALA A 18 -0.96 6.32 -12.47
N ALA A 19 -0.78 4.99 -12.37
CA ALA A 19 -1.42 4.18 -11.34
C ALA A 19 -0.98 4.57 -9.92
N THR A 20 0.31 4.90 -9.73
CA THR A 20 0.84 5.34 -8.44
C THR A 20 0.22 6.68 -8.02
N PHE A 21 0.12 7.64 -8.95
CA PHE A 21 -0.56 8.92 -8.68
C PHE A 21 -2.04 8.72 -8.35
N ALA A 22 -2.75 7.88 -9.11
CA ALA A 22 -4.15 7.57 -8.84
C ALA A 22 -4.35 6.91 -7.47
N ALA A 23 -3.47 5.98 -7.10
CA ALA A 23 -3.49 5.34 -5.78
C ALA A 23 -3.24 6.36 -4.66
N GLY A 24 -2.27 7.27 -4.83
CA GLY A 24 -2.02 8.37 -3.90
C GLY A 24 -3.24 9.27 -3.71
N TRP A 25 -3.87 9.69 -4.80
CA TRP A 25 -5.08 10.51 -4.76
C TRP A 25 -6.24 9.83 -4.01
N ILE A 26 -6.47 8.54 -4.29
CA ILE A 26 -7.51 7.75 -3.62
C ILE A 26 -7.19 7.63 -2.13
N ALA A 27 -5.93 7.36 -1.76
CA ALA A 27 -5.51 7.27 -0.38
C ALA A 27 -5.76 8.57 0.39
N GLN A 28 -5.39 9.73 -0.17
CA GLN A 28 -5.66 11.04 0.45
C GLN A 28 -7.16 11.26 0.67
N LYS A 29 -7.99 10.89 -0.31
CA LYS A 29 -9.45 11.04 -0.22
C LYS A 29 -10.04 10.14 0.87
N LEU A 30 -9.57 8.91 0.97
CA LEU A 30 -9.97 7.98 2.01
C LEU A 30 -9.59 8.48 3.40
N ILE A 31 -8.36 9.00 3.58
CA ILE A 31 -7.92 9.55 4.86
C ILE A 31 -8.84 10.70 5.29
N LYS A 32 -9.14 11.65 4.39
CA LYS A 32 -10.07 12.75 4.67
C LYS A 32 -11.44 12.26 5.12
N ILE A 33 -12.04 11.33 4.39
CA ILE A 33 -13.37 10.78 4.69
C ILE A 33 -13.38 10.05 6.05
N VAL A 34 -12.36 9.23 6.33
CA VAL A 34 -12.25 8.52 7.60
C VAL A 34 -12.13 9.50 8.77
N TRP A 35 -11.35 10.57 8.59
CA TRP A 35 -11.13 11.58 9.62
C TRP A 35 -12.36 12.43 9.87
N GLU A 36 -12.99 12.94 8.81
CA GLU A 36 -14.24 13.69 8.90
C GLU A 36 -15.33 12.87 9.59
N LYS A 37 -15.43 11.57 9.25
CA LYS A 37 -16.42 10.69 9.86
C LYS A 37 -16.11 10.34 11.33
N ALA A 38 -14.83 10.23 11.71
CA ALA A 38 -14.43 9.86 13.06
C ALA A 38 -14.46 11.05 14.03
N THR A 39 -14.00 12.23 13.58
CA THR A 39 -13.81 13.42 14.42
C THR A 39 -14.78 14.56 14.14
N GLY A 40 -15.53 14.51 13.04
CA GLY A 40 -16.47 15.56 12.64
C GLY A 40 -15.80 16.86 12.15
N ASN A 41 -14.48 16.87 12.03
CA ASN A 41 -13.66 18.00 11.60
C ASN A 41 -12.70 17.56 10.48
N ASP A 42 -12.21 18.54 9.72
CA ASP A 42 -11.22 18.30 8.67
C ASP A 42 -9.95 17.64 9.22
N ALA A 43 -9.34 16.78 8.41
CA ALA A 43 -8.12 16.09 8.78
C ALA A 43 -6.99 17.09 9.07
N PRO A 44 -6.29 17.01 10.22
CA PRO A 44 -5.13 17.83 10.50
C PRO A 44 -3.99 17.30 9.63
N ILE A 45 -3.80 17.92 8.47
CA ILE A 45 -2.69 17.62 7.54
C ILE A 45 -1.59 18.66 7.67
N ASP A 46 -1.64 19.51 8.71
CA ASP A 46 -0.62 20.52 8.91
C ASP A 46 0.69 19.85 9.32
N LEU A 47 1.65 19.87 8.41
CA LEU A 47 2.99 19.32 8.59
C LEU A 47 3.95 20.35 9.20
N ASP A 48 3.51 21.61 9.33
CA ASP A 48 4.31 22.74 9.80
C ASP A 48 4.05 23.06 11.29
N ALA A 49 3.33 22.19 12.01
CA ALA A 49 3.21 22.29 13.45
C ALA A 49 4.56 21.96 14.11
N ASP A 50 5.22 22.97 14.66
CA ASP A 50 6.56 22.88 15.30
C ASP A 50 6.61 21.89 16.48
N ASP A 51 5.47 21.57 17.07
CA ASP A 51 5.32 20.56 18.10
C ASP A 51 4.90 19.24 17.45
N ILE A 52 5.69 18.16 17.58
CA ILE A 52 5.24 16.83 17.16
C ILE A 52 3.99 16.49 17.97
N PRO A 53 2.78 16.54 17.37
CA PRO A 53 1.56 16.37 18.14
C PRO A 53 1.48 14.90 18.56
N VAL A 54 1.05 14.62 19.79
CA VAL A 54 0.77 13.25 20.25
C VAL A 54 -0.11 12.49 19.26
N VAL A 55 -1.00 13.21 18.57
CA VAL A 55 -1.82 12.70 17.45
C VAL A 55 -0.97 12.13 16.31
N GLN A 56 0.07 12.82 15.86
CA GLN A 56 0.92 12.34 14.75
C GLN A 56 1.67 11.06 15.14
N ALA A 57 2.15 10.97 16.39
CA ALA A 57 2.79 9.76 16.90
C ALA A 57 1.80 8.57 16.94
N ILE A 58 0.57 8.80 17.41
CA ILE A 58 -0.48 7.77 17.44
C ILE A 58 -0.87 7.34 16.01
N VAL A 59 -1.03 8.29 15.10
CA VAL A 59 -1.36 8.00 13.69
C VAL A 59 -0.24 7.17 13.04
N PHE A 60 1.02 7.56 13.24
CA PHE A 60 2.17 6.81 12.71
C PHE A 60 2.20 5.38 13.26
N ALA A 61 2.00 5.21 14.57
CA ALA A 61 1.94 3.89 15.21
C ALA A 61 0.77 3.05 14.66
N ALA A 62 -0.41 3.64 14.51
CA ALA A 62 -1.59 2.97 13.97
C ALA A 62 -1.38 2.52 12.51
N VAL A 63 -0.81 3.39 11.67
CA VAL A 63 -0.49 3.07 10.27
C VAL A 63 0.56 1.95 10.21
N THR A 64 1.64 2.08 10.95
CA THR A 64 2.73 1.09 10.97
C THR A 64 2.23 -0.27 11.48
N GLY A 65 1.48 -0.27 12.59
CA GLY A 65 0.86 -1.48 13.14
C GLY A 65 -0.13 -2.12 12.16
N GLY A 66 -0.98 -1.31 11.52
CA GLY A 66 -1.94 -1.76 10.51
C GLY A 66 -1.26 -2.42 9.31
N VAL A 67 -0.22 -1.77 8.76
CA VAL A 67 0.57 -2.31 7.65
C VAL A 67 1.27 -3.61 8.04
N ALA A 68 1.85 -3.69 9.24
CA ALA A 68 2.53 -4.89 9.71
C ALA A 68 1.57 -6.10 9.82
N VAL A 69 0.35 -5.89 10.33
CA VAL A 69 -0.68 -6.93 10.43
C VAL A 69 -1.13 -7.39 9.04
N LEU A 70 -1.37 -6.44 8.13
CA LEU A 70 -1.75 -6.74 6.75
C LEU A 70 -0.65 -7.51 6.02
N ALA A 71 0.60 -7.06 6.13
CA ALA A 71 1.77 -7.73 5.57
C ALA A 71 1.86 -9.16 6.10
N ARG A 72 1.71 -9.38 7.41
CA ARG A 72 1.71 -10.72 8.01
C ARG A 72 0.56 -11.59 7.53
N ARG A 73 -0.63 -11.02 7.31
CA ARG A 73 -1.79 -11.75 6.79
C ARG A 73 -1.59 -12.16 5.33
N LEU A 74 -1.12 -11.24 4.50
CA LEU A 74 -0.82 -11.48 3.10
C LEU A 74 0.34 -12.46 2.94
N ALA A 75 1.39 -12.36 3.76
CA ALA A 75 2.48 -13.31 3.79
C ALA A 75 1.98 -14.72 4.12
N ARG A 76 1.12 -14.87 5.14
CA ARG A 76 0.52 -16.17 5.47
C ARG A 76 -0.35 -16.73 4.34
N GLN A 77 -1.16 -15.88 3.69
CA GLN A 77 -1.97 -16.30 2.53
C GLN A 77 -1.11 -16.66 1.31
N GLY A 78 -0.07 -15.88 1.03
CA GLY A 78 0.86 -16.12 -0.06
C GLY A 78 1.68 -17.39 0.15
N VAL A 79 2.17 -17.61 1.38
CA VAL A 79 2.87 -18.83 1.77
C VAL A 79 1.93 -20.04 1.69
N ALA A 80 0.70 -19.97 2.21
CA ALA A 80 -0.27 -21.06 2.09
C ALA A 80 -0.53 -21.41 0.61
N LYS A 81 -0.79 -20.41 -0.24
CA LYS A 81 -1.05 -20.60 -1.67
C LYS A 81 0.18 -21.10 -2.45
N ALA A 82 1.38 -20.74 -2.02
CA ALA A 82 2.64 -21.20 -2.61
C ALA A 82 3.02 -22.62 -2.15
N VAL A 83 2.75 -22.95 -0.89
CA VAL A 83 2.97 -24.28 -0.30
C VAL A 83 2.00 -25.28 -0.92
N ASP A 84 0.72 -24.94 -1.08
CA ASP A 84 -0.26 -25.77 -1.79
C ASP A 84 0.16 -26.03 -3.25
N ARG A 85 0.67 -25.01 -3.94
CA ARG A 85 1.21 -25.16 -5.30
C ARG A 85 2.43 -26.09 -5.36
N ARG A 86 3.29 -26.09 -4.33
CA ARG A 86 4.45 -26.99 -4.24
C ARG A 86 4.04 -28.41 -3.88
N ALA A 87 3.05 -28.59 -3.00
CA ALA A 87 2.53 -29.90 -2.62
C ALA A 87 1.89 -30.63 -3.81
N GLN A 88 1.11 -29.93 -4.64
CA GLN A 88 0.56 -30.50 -5.88
C GLN A 88 1.66 -30.95 -6.85
N LYS A 89 2.74 -30.18 -6.99
CA LYS A 89 3.84 -30.49 -7.92
C LYS A 89 4.67 -31.71 -7.50
N VAL A 90 4.70 -32.02 -6.20
CA VAL A 90 5.41 -33.19 -5.65
C VAL A 90 4.55 -34.47 -5.74
N SER A 91 3.22 -34.37 -5.67
CA SER A 91 2.34 -35.55 -5.81
C SER A 91 2.13 -36.03 -7.25
N VAL A 92 2.60 -35.26 -8.24
CA VAL A 92 2.45 -35.55 -9.68
C VAL A 92 3.78 -36.03 -10.30
N VAL A 93 4.85 -36.17 -9.49
CA VAL A 93 6.15 -36.76 -9.89
C VAL A 93 6.31 -38.12 -9.24
#